data_AF-A0A4S8N0C0-F1
#
_entry.id   AF-A0A4S8N0C0-F1
#
_cell.length_a   1.000
_cell.length_b   1.000
_cell.length_c   1.000
_cell.angle_alpha   90.00
_cell.angle_beta   90.00
_cell.angle_gamma   90.00
#
_symmetry.space_group_name_H-M   'P 1'
#
loop_
_entity.id
_entity.type
_entity.pdbx_description
1 polymer ?
#
loop_
_entity_poly.entity_id
_entity_poly.type
_entity_poly.pdbx_seq_one_letter_code
_entity_poly.pdbx_strand_id
1 'polypeptide(L)' 'ERLGTTYGISTTGVAGPGGGTADKPVGLVHIAVAVTDGSVAHRELFVAGDRAAVRRRTVVAALHLLRATMAR' A
#
# COMPACT_ATOMS: atom_id res chain seq x y z
N GLU A 1 9.61 11.42 -8.65
CA GLU A 1 10.47 12.28 -9.50
C GLU A 1 10.18 12.16 -10.99
N ARG A 2 10.27 10.97 -11.61
CA ARG A 2 10.12 10.78 -13.08
C ARG A 2 8.84 11.32 -13.74
N LEU A 3 7.73 11.46 -13.01
CA LEU A 3 6.42 11.81 -13.57
C LEU A 3 5.96 13.25 -13.26
N GLY A 4 6.75 14.03 -12.50
CA GLY A 4 6.37 15.40 -12.13
C GLY A 4 5.05 15.52 -11.35
N THR A 5 4.63 14.48 -10.62
CA THR A 5 3.36 14.46 -9.89
C THR A 5 3.50 15.01 -8.47
N THR A 6 2.43 15.62 -7.96
CA THR A 6 2.34 16.12 -6.57
C THR A 6 2.33 14.97 -5.55
N TYR A 7 1.67 13.87 -5.90
CA TYR A 7 1.55 12.68 -5.06
C TYR A 7 2.09 11.46 -5.81
N GLY A 8 2.82 10.60 -5.10
CA GLY A 8 3.23 9.27 -5.55
C GLY A 8 2.72 8.22 -4.59
N ILE A 9 2.06 7.17 -5.09
CA ILE A 9 1.51 6.08 -4.27
C ILE A 9 2.21 4.79 -4.68
N SER A 10 2.62 4.00 -3.70
CA SER A 10 3.20 2.68 -3.93
C SER A 10 2.59 1.64 -3.01
N THR A 11 2.58 0.39 -3.49
CA THR A 11 2.18 -0.78 -2.70
C THR A 11 3.14 -1.92 -2.98
N THR A 12 3.55 -2.64 -1.94
CA THR A 12 4.32 -3.87 -2.05
C THR A 12 3.81 -4.89 -1.04
N GLY A 13 3.82 -6.18 -1.38
CA GLY A 13 3.28 -7.20 -0.48
C GLY A 13 3.10 -8.56 -1.15
N VAL A 14 2.59 -9.52 -0.38
CA VAL A 14 2.38 -10.90 -0.83
C VAL A 14 0.88 -11.20 -0.87
N ALA A 15 0.27 -11.16 -2.05
CA ALA A 15 -1.16 -11.42 -2.19
C ALA A 15 -1.55 -12.91 -2.11
N GLY A 16 -0.58 -13.84 -2.21
CA GLY A 16 -0.86 -15.28 -2.18
C GLY A 16 -1.32 -15.88 -3.53
N PRO A 17 -1.70 -17.16 -3.55
CA PRO A 17 -1.80 -18.06 -2.38
C PRO A 17 -0.43 -18.55 -1.85
N GLY A 18 0.64 -18.44 -2.65
CA GLY A 18 2.02 -18.77 -2.23
C GLY A 18 2.92 -17.54 -2.14
N GLY A 19 4.23 -17.78 -1.99
CA GLY A 19 5.26 -16.72 -1.95
C GLY A 19 5.42 -16.03 -0.60
N GLY A 20 4.68 -16.49 0.43
CA GLY A 20 4.87 -16.05 1.81
C GLY A 20 6.00 -16.81 2.49
N THR A 21 6.64 -16.15 3.46
CA THR A 21 7.59 -16.74 4.41
C THR A 21 7.12 -16.44 5.84
N ALA A 22 7.82 -16.98 6.85
CA ALA A 22 7.54 -16.65 8.25
C ALA A 22 7.62 -15.14 8.50
N ASP A 23 8.65 -14.48 7.95
CA ASP A 23 8.87 -13.03 8.12
C ASP A 23 8.02 -12.16 7.18
N LYS A 24 7.53 -12.73 6.07
CA LYS A 24 6.75 -12.03 5.05
C LYS A 24 5.54 -12.89 4.63
N PRO A 25 4.54 -13.04 5.50
CA PRO A 25 3.43 -13.95 5.25
C PRO A 25 2.52 -13.48 4.11
N VAL A 26 1.77 -14.41 3.54
CA VAL A 26 0.66 -14.08 2.62
C VAL A 26 -0.33 -13.17 3.34
N GLY A 27 -0.70 -12.08 2.69
CA GLY A 27 -1.58 -11.04 3.24
C GLY A 27 -0.83 -9.81 3.74
N LEU A 28 0.50 -9.87 3.95
CA LEU A 28 1.29 -8.70 4.33
C LEU A 28 1.42 -7.72 3.15
N VAL A 29 1.06 -6.46 3.40
CA VAL A 29 1.14 -5.37 2.42
C VAL A 29 1.64 -4.10 3.10
N HIS A 30 2.56 -3.39 2.45
CA HIS A 30 2.96 -2.03 2.79
C HIS A 30 2.47 -1.08 1.70
N ILE A 31 2.04 0.10 2.14
CA ILE A 31 1.54 1.18 1.32
C ILE A 31 2.29 2.45 1.71
N ALA A 32 2.73 3.23 0.73
CA ALA A 32 3.30 4.55 0.97
C ALA A 32 2.68 5.60 0.05
N VAL A 33 2.54 6.82 0.57
CA VAL A 33 2.19 8.02 -0.19
C VAL A 33 3.29 9.05 0.05
N ALA A 34 4.01 9.41 -1.00
CA ALA A 34 4.99 10.49 -1.00
C ALA A 34 4.37 11.75 -1.60
N VAL A 35 4.71 12.91 -1.04
CA VAL A 35 4.26 14.22 -1.49
C VAL A 35 5.47 15.03 -1.96
N THR A 36 5.26 15.96 -2.89
CA THR A 36 6.34 16.80 -3.45
C THR A 36 7.02 17.71 -2.41
N ASP A 37 6.42 17.92 -1.23
CA ASP A 37 7.00 18.66 -0.11
C ASP A 37 7.98 17.81 0.73
N GLY A 38 8.21 16.56 0.34
CA GLY A 38 9.08 15.62 1.02
C GLY A 38 8.39 14.78 2.09
N SER A 39 7.12 15.04 2.41
CA SER A 39 6.37 14.23 3.38
C SER A 39 6.06 12.83 2.83
N VAL A 40 6.11 11.84 3.73
CA VAL A 40 5.80 10.44 3.41
C VAL A 40 4.86 9.89 4.48
N ALA A 41 3.70 9.42 4.04
CA ALA A 41 2.79 8.62 4.86
C ALA A 41 2.99 7.14 4.53
N HIS A 42 3.10 6.30 5.55
CA HIS A 42 3.26 4.85 5.41
C HIS A 42 2.17 4.12 6.19
N ARG A 43 1.75 2.98 5.64
CA ARG A 43 0.87 2.04 6.34
C ARG A 43 1.26 0.61 6.01
N GLU A 44 1.48 -0.17 7.04
CA GLU A 44 1.49 -1.63 6.97
C GLU A 44 0.10 -2.18 7.28
N LEU A 45 -0.30 -3.24 6.58
CA LEU A 45 -1.52 -3.97 6.88
C LEU A 45 -1.36 -5.46 6.59
N PHE A 46 -2.09 -6.27 7.36
CA PHE A 46 -2.30 -7.68 7.09
C PHE A 46 -3.73 -7.88 6.58
N VAL A 47 -3.86 -8.48 5.40
CA VAL A 47 -5.15 -8.74 4.77
C VAL A 47 -5.41 -10.24 4.69
N ALA A 48 -6.42 -10.70 5.41
CA ALA A 48 -6.92 -12.06 5.29
C ALA A 48 -7.77 -12.25 4.02
N GLY A 49 -7.75 -13.47 3.48
CA GLY A 49 -8.55 -13.89 2.34
C GLY A 49 -7.72 -14.31 1.14
N ASP A 50 -8.39 -14.54 0.01
CA ASP A 50 -7.74 -14.93 -1.23
C ASP A 50 -6.97 -13.76 -1.88
N ARG A 51 -6.21 -14.09 -2.93
CA ARG A 51 -5.43 -13.12 -3.71
C ARG A 51 -6.25 -11.92 -4.20
N ALA A 52 -7.52 -12.14 -4.56
CA ALA A 52 -8.38 -11.08 -5.06
C ALA A 52 -8.83 -10.16 -3.91
N ALA A 53 -9.14 -10.71 -2.75
CA ALA A 53 -9.48 -9.97 -1.54
C ALA A 53 -8.30 -9.12 -1.04
N VAL A 54 -7.08 -9.68 -1.05
CA VAL A 54 -5.86 -8.91 -0.71
C VAL A 54 -5.71 -7.71 -1.62
N ARG A 55 -5.75 -7.91 -2.95
CA ARG A 55 -5.63 -6.82 -3.92
C ARG A 55 -6.70 -5.75 -3.77
N ARG A 56 -7.98 -6.14 -3.64
CA ARG A 56 -9.09 -5.18 -3.48
C ARG A 56 -8.92 -4.33 -2.23
N ARG A 57 -8.61 -4.94 -1.09
CA ARG A 57 -8.43 -4.21 0.17
C ARG A 57 -7.17 -3.34 0.17
N THR A 58 -6.09 -3.77 -0.47
CA THR A 58 -4.89 -2.95 -0.69
C THR A 58 -5.23 -1.68 -1.47
N VAL A 59 -6.00 -1.78 -2.55
CA VAL A 59 -6.39 -0.60 -3.35
C VAL A 59 -7.22 0.38 -2.51
N VAL A 60 -8.22 -0.12 -1.79
CA VAL A 60 -9.05 0.72 -0.90
C VAL A 60 -8.19 1.40 0.18
N ALA A 61 -7.30 0.66 0.83
CA ALA A 61 -6.41 1.21 1.84
C ALA A 61 -5.44 2.25 1.27
N ALA A 62 -4.94 2.06 0.05
CA ALA A 62 -4.06 3.01 -0.62
C ALA A 62 -4.78 4.32 -0.96
N LEU A 63 -6.01 4.23 -1.48
CA LEU A 63 -6.83 5.41 -1.76
C LEU A 63 -7.24 6.16 -0.48
N HIS A 64 -7.51 5.44 0.61
CA HIS A 64 -7.75 6.05 1.91
C HIS A 64 -6.52 6.77 2.46
N LEU A 65 -5.33 6.16 2.35
CA LEU A 65 -4.09 6.80 2.79
C LEU A 65 -3.81 8.07 1.98
N LEU A 66 -3.97 8.02 0.65
CA LEU A 66 -3.86 9.19 -0.22
C LEU A 66 -4.81 10.30 0.23
N ARG A 67 -6.11 9.99 0.39
CA ARG A 67 -7.12 10.96 0.82
C ARG A 67 -6.75 11.61 2.15
N ALA A 68 -6.26 10.83 3.11
CA ALA A 68 -5.85 11.33 4.41
C ALA A 68 -4.60 12.22 4.33
N THR A 69 -3.66 11.92 3.43
CA THR A 69 -2.48 12.76 3.18
C THR A 69 -2.84 14.07 2.49
N MET A 70 -3.82 14.08 1.58
CA MET A 70 -4.27 15.30 0.89
C MET A 70 -5.02 16.28 1.80
N ALA A 71 -5.55 15.81 2.93
CA ALA A 71 -6.31 16.63 3.88
C ALA A 71 -5.44 17.27 4.98
N ARG A 72 -4.12 17.16 4.87
CA ARG A 72 -3.13 17.79 5.75
C ARG A 72 -2.57 19.02 5.08
#